data_AF-A0A086A098-F1
#
_entry.id   AF-A0A086A098-F1
#
_cell.length_a   1.000
_cell.length_b   1.000
_cell.length_c   1.000
_cell.angle_alpha   90.00
_cell.angle_beta   90.00
_cell.angle_gamma   90.00
#
_symmetry.space_group_name_H-M   'P 1'
#
loop_
_entity.id
_entity.type
_entity.pdbx_description
1 polymer ?
#
loop_
_entity_poly.entity_id
_entity_poly.type
_entity_poly.pdbx_seq_one_letter_code
_entity_poly.pdbx_strand_id
1 'polypeptide(L)'
;MEAYILFGSEKSALINFGSQYNGKSIKQGVEYGTNVYKKTASDGKVYYYYEEPNKGTAASVKLPSTFLNEGDRVSSVHTHGEYLKQYDNGNFSPQDKANAEKRGVENNVVTPDGSLKNYDVKTNKVTTLSTSMPNDPKDPERKNNVSPNENPAPAKTKLIESKKVEIKTDGEIEYNHVRIM
;
A
#
# COMPACT_ATOMS: atom_id res chain seq x y z
N MET A 1 8.68 -4.33 10.42
CA MET A 1 8.04 -3.13 11.01
C MET A 1 8.45 -1.93 10.16
N GLU A 2 7.55 -1.48 9.28
CA GLU A 2 7.69 -0.27 8.44
C GLU A 2 6.43 0.61 8.50
N ALA A 3 5.42 0.22 9.28
CA ALA A 3 4.28 1.10 9.52
C ALA A 3 4.83 2.43 10.04
N TYR A 4 4.23 3.54 9.61
CA TYR A 4 4.55 4.91 10.06
C TYR A 4 5.71 5.64 9.40
N ILE A 5 6.09 5.29 8.16
CA ILE A 5 6.94 6.16 7.33
C ILE A 5 6.08 7.25 6.69
N LEU A 6 6.48 8.51 6.85
CA LEU A 6 5.86 9.65 6.16
C LEU A 6 6.50 9.87 4.78
N PHE A 7 5.67 9.95 3.75
CA PHE A 7 6.06 10.18 2.36
C PHE A 7 5.61 11.56 1.89
N GLY A 8 6.43 12.20 1.04
CA GLY A 8 6.07 13.49 0.44
C GLY A 8 5.04 13.40 -0.69
N SER A 9 4.66 12.19 -1.12
CA SER A 9 3.61 11.96 -2.11
C SER A 9 2.93 10.61 -1.90
N GLU A 10 1.67 10.49 -2.32
CA GLU A 10 0.94 9.22 -2.32
C GLU A 10 1.65 8.16 -3.16
N LYS A 11 2.13 8.54 -4.35
CA LYS A 11 2.87 7.64 -5.24
C LYS A 11 4.11 7.06 -4.55
N SER A 12 4.83 7.85 -3.75
CA SER A 12 5.99 7.36 -2.98
C SER A 12 5.57 6.34 -1.91
N ALA A 13 4.44 6.56 -1.22
CA ALA A 13 3.90 5.61 -0.26
C ALA A 13 3.51 4.28 -0.94
N LEU A 14 2.84 4.35 -2.10
CA LEU A 14 2.44 3.18 -2.89
C LEU A 14 3.64 2.40 -3.45
N ILE A 15 4.66 3.10 -3.95
CA ILE A 15 5.92 2.47 -4.42
C ILE A 15 6.62 1.76 -3.27
N ASN A 16 6.66 2.37 -2.09
CA ASN A 16 7.25 1.75 -0.92
C ASN A 16 6.46 0.50 -0.51
N PHE A 17 5.13 0.60 -0.41
CA PHE A 17 4.27 -0.57 -0.16
C PHE A 17 4.55 -1.71 -1.13
N GLY A 18 4.53 -1.45 -2.44
CA GLY A 18 4.79 -2.50 -3.43
C GLY A 18 6.20 -3.09 -3.34
N SER A 19 7.20 -2.27 -3.02
CA SER A 19 8.59 -2.74 -2.81
C SER A 19 8.72 -3.64 -1.58
N GLN A 20 7.96 -3.36 -0.51
CA GLN A 20 8.00 -4.09 0.75
C GLN A 20 7.15 -5.36 0.73
N TYR A 21 6.00 -5.33 0.07
CA TYR A 21 4.99 -6.37 0.22
C TYR A 21 4.79 -7.23 -1.02
N ASN A 22 5.12 -6.79 -2.24
CA ASN A 22 4.85 -7.63 -3.41
C ASN A 22 5.73 -8.89 -3.45
N GLY A 23 7.02 -8.76 -3.14
CA GLY A 23 7.92 -9.91 -3.05
C GLY A 23 7.47 -10.92 -1.99
N LYS A 24 7.01 -10.42 -0.84
CA LYS A 24 6.45 -11.23 0.26
C LYS A 24 5.13 -11.89 -0.13
N SER A 25 4.23 -11.15 -0.77
CA SER A 25 2.95 -11.62 -1.32
C SER A 25 3.16 -12.81 -2.24
N ILE A 26 4.05 -12.67 -3.23
CA ILE A 26 4.40 -13.72 -4.20
C ILE A 26 4.98 -14.94 -3.48
N LYS A 27 5.94 -14.76 -2.58
CA LYS A 27 6.57 -15.91 -1.88
C LYS A 27 5.58 -16.69 -1.01
N GLN A 28 4.58 -16.00 -0.46
CA GLN A 28 3.60 -16.61 0.45
C GLN A 28 2.28 -17.00 -0.24
N GLY A 29 2.09 -16.63 -1.50
CA GLY A 29 0.85 -16.89 -2.24
C GLY A 29 -0.38 -16.24 -1.62
N VAL A 30 -0.24 -15.05 -1.03
CA VAL A 30 -1.32 -14.36 -0.30
C VAL A 30 -1.33 -12.87 -0.57
N GLU A 31 -2.50 -12.25 -0.52
CA GLU A 31 -2.64 -10.80 -0.62
C GLU A 31 -2.25 -10.11 0.69
N TYR A 32 -1.57 -8.97 0.57
CA TYR A 32 -1.41 -7.97 1.61
C TYR A 32 -2.16 -6.71 1.22
N GLY A 33 -2.82 -6.05 2.18
CA GLY A 33 -3.60 -4.84 1.90
C GLY A 33 -3.63 -3.84 3.04
N THR A 34 -3.62 -2.55 2.69
CA THR A 34 -3.69 -1.43 3.63
C THR A 34 -4.46 -0.23 3.06
N ASN A 35 -4.77 0.74 3.93
CA ASN A 35 -5.26 2.06 3.54
C ASN A 35 -4.10 3.06 3.50
N VAL A 36 -4.18 4.02 2.57
CA VAL A 36 -3.26 5.15 2.49
C VAL A 36 -3.99 6.40 2.96
N TYR A 37 -3.34 7.16 3.82
CA TYR A 37 -3.85 8.37 4.44
C TYR A 37 -2.97 9.56 4.09
N LYS A 38 -3.55 10.76 4.13
CA LYS A 38 -2.81 12.02 4.14
C LYS A 38 -2.99 12.74 5.48
N LYS A 39 -2.00 13.54 5.85
CA LYS A 39 -2.06 14.46 6.99
C LYS A 39 -1.27 15.71 6.69
N THR A 40 -1.78 16.85 7.17
CA THR A 40 -1.11 18.15 7.01
C THR A 40 -0.38 18.48 8.30
N ALA A 41 0.91 18.77 8.20
CA ALA A 41 1.75 19.20 9.31
C ALA A 41 1.50 20.66 9.69
N SER A 42 1.99 21.09 10.86
CA SER A 42 1.85 22.47 11.35
C SER A 42 2.44 23.54 10.42
N ASP A 43 3.43 23.17 9.62
CA ASP A 43 4.06 24.01 8.59
C ASP A 43 3.27 24.05 7.26
N GLY A 44 2.09 23.42 7.21
CA GLY A 44 1.23 23.32 6.02
C GLY A 44 1.65 22.23 5.04
N LYS A 45 2.72 21.49 5.32
CA LYS A 45 3.20 20.43 4.41
C LYS A 45 2.35 19.17 4.54
N VAL A 46 1.96 18.60 3.39
CA VAL A 46 1.18 17.36 3.33
C VAL A 46 2.13 16.15 3.30
N TYR A 47 1.80 15.15 4.12
CA TYR A 47 2.47 13.86 4.17
C TYR A 47 1.47 12.73 3.95
N TYR A 48 1.97 11.64 3.39
CA TYR A 48 1.21 10.42 3.13
C TYR A 48 1.80 9.27 3.93
N TYR A 49 0.97 8.33 4.35
CA TYR A 49 1.41 7.16 5.11
C TYR A 49 0.39 6.03 4.98
N TYR A 50 0.78 4.82 5.37
CA TYR A 50 -0.11 3.67 5.43
C TYR A 50 0.10 2.90 6.74
N GLU A 51 -0.94 2.20 7.20
CA GLU A 51 -0.88 1.34 8.39
C GLU A 51 -0.20 0.02 8.07
N GLU A 52 0.22 -0.71 9.11
CA GLU A 52 0.67 -2.09 8.94
C GLU A 52 -0.35 -2.89 8.12
N PRO A 53 0.04 -3.44 6.95
CA PRO A 53 -0.90 -4.16 6.09
C PRO A 53 -1.38 -5.44 6.73
N ASN A 54 -2.68 -5.71 6.58
CA ASN A 54 -3.22 -7.01 6.92
C ASN A 54 -2.73 -8.06 5.92
N LYS A 55 -2.51 -9.27 6.43
CA LYS A 55 -2.32 -10.47 5.61
C LYS A 55 -3.68 -11.09 5.32
N GLY A 56 -3.95 -11.36 4.05
CA GLY A 56 -5.16 -12.01 3.57
C GLY A 56 -4.94 -13.48 3.22
N THR A 57 -5.72 -13.92 2.23
CA THR A 57 -5.68 -15.23 1.58
C THR A 57 -5.14 -15.07 0.15
N ALA A 58 -5.13 -16.14 -0.64
CA ALA A 58 -4.68 -16.11 -2.04
C ALA A 58 -5.46 -15.15 -2.96
N ALA A 59 -6.70 -14.79 -2.60
CA ALA A 59 -7.60 -14.01 -3.46
C ALA A 59 -8.44 -12.96 -2.71
N SER A 60 -8.08 -12.64 -1.46
CA SER A 60 -8.79 -11.62 -0.69
C SER A 60 -8.00 -11.18 0.53
N VAL A 61 -8.00 -9.87 0.78
CA VAL A 61 -7.55 -9.26 2.03
C VAL A 61 -8.58 -8.26 2.57
N LYS A 62 -8.82 -8.31 3.88
CA LYS A 62 -9.57 -7.26 4.60
C LYS A 62 -8.60 -6.14 4.99
N LEU A 63 -8.86 -4.91 4.55
CA LEU A 63 -8.03 -3.76 4.91
C LEU A 63 -8.10 -3.46 6.42
N PRO A 64 -6.99 -3.05 7.05
CA PRO A 64 -6.97 -2.60 8.43
C PRO A 64 -7.80 -1.31 8.56
N SER A 65 -8.29 -1.02 9.76
CA SER A 65 -9.19 0.11 10.02
C SER A 65 -8.72 1.00 11.18
N THR A 66 -7.45 0.91 11.56
CA THR A 66 -6.92 1.51 12.78
C THR A 66 -6.93 3.04 12.68
N PHE A 67 -6.64 3.59 11.50
CA PHE A 67 -6.48 5.02 11.28
C PHE A 67 -7.61 5.68 10.51
N LEU A 68 -8.76 5.02 10.38
CA LEU A 68 -9.93 5.64 9.75
C LEU A 68 -10.36 6.94 10.44
N ASN A 69 -9.99 7.13 11.72
CA ASN A 69 -10.31 8.33 12.50
C ASN A 69 -9.12 9.29 12.69
N GLU A 70 -7.92 8.96 12.20
CA GLU A 70 -6.69 9.73 12.50
C GLU A 70 -6.12 10.53 11.33
N GLY A 71 -6.59 10.24 10.11
CA GLY A 71 -6.18 10.94 8.89
C GLY A 71 -7.19 10.77 7.78
N ASP A 72 -7.07 11.62 6.77
CA ASP A 72 -7.94 11.56 5.60
C ASP A 72 -7.51 10.38 4.72
N ARG A 73 -8.35 9.33 4.62
CA ARG A 73 -8.11 8.24 3.68
C ARG A 73 -8.14 8.79 2.25
N VAL A 74 -7.06 8.58 1.50
CA VAL A 74 -6.94 9.03 0.10
C VAL A 74 -7.04 7.89 -0.90
N SER A 75 -6.61 6.68 -0.51
CA SER A 75 -6.74 5.48 -1.33
C SER A 75 -6.59 4.21 -0.49
N SER A 76 -6.80 3.07 -1.13
CA SER A 76 -6.35 1.77 -0.62
C SER A 76 -5.32 1.16 -1.56
N VAL A 77 -4.56 0.19 -1.05
CA VAL A 77 -3.64 -0.60 -1.86
C VAL A 77 -3.62 -2.05 -1.39
N HIS A 78 -3.57 -2.98 -2.34
CA HIS A 78 -3.29 -4.38 -2.07
C HIS A 78 -2.31 -4.99 -3.07
N THR A 79 -1.78 -6.15 -2.73
CA THR A 79 -0.95 -7.00 -3.61
C THR A 79 -1.79 -8.17 -4.08
N HIS A 80 -1.54 -8.64 -5.29
CA HIS A 80 -1.90 -10.00 -5.69
C HIS A 80 -0.76 -10.96 -5.33
N GLY A 81 -1.11 -12.23 -5.10
CA GLY A 81 -0.19 -13.31 -4.74
C GLY A 81 0.76 -13.75 -5.86
N GLU A 82 1.25 -14.99 -5.79
CA GLU A 82 2.05 -15.59 -6.86
C GLU A 82 1.25 -15.69 -8.16
N TYR A 83 1.95 -15.75 -9.29
CA TYR A 83 1.28 -15.99 -10.57
C TYR A 83 0.68 -17.40 -10.58
N LEU A 84 -0.64 -17.44 -10.68
CA LEU A 84 -1.41 -18.66 -10.83
C LEU A 84 -2.21 -18.58 -12.12
N LYS A 85 -1.95 -19.49 -13.06
CA LYS A 85 -2.52 -19.48 -14.43
C LYS A 85 -4.06 -19.40 -14.49
N GLN A 86 -4.74 -19.85 -13.44
CA GLN A 86 -6.21 -19.84 -13.33
C GLN A 86 -6.82 -18.51 -12.89
N TYR A 87 -6.00 -17.52 -12.49
CA TYR A 87 -6.45 -16.22 -12.04
C TYR A 87 -6.05 -15.11 -13.02
N ASP A 88 -6.84 -14.03 -13.04
CA ASP A 88 -6.43 -12.76 -13.63
C ASP A 88 -5.55 -12.00 -12.64
N ASN A 89 -4.27 -12.39 -12.58
CA ASN A 89 -3.34 -11.81 -11.63
C ASN A 89 -2.96 -10.36 -11.98
N GLY A 90 -3.21 -9.93 -13.22
CA GLY A 90 -2.75 -8.64 -13.74
C GLY A 90 -3.74 -7.50 -13.55
N ASN A 91 -5.02 -7.77 -13.23
CA ASN A 91 -6.06 -6.74 -13.25
C ASN A 91 -6.91 -6.74 -11.99
N PHE A 92 -7.49 -5.59 -11.68
CA PHE A 92 -8.48 -5.47 -10.62
C PHE A 92 -9.67 -6.39 -10.87
N SER A 93 -10.11 -7.10 -9.83
CA SER A 93 -11.37 -7.82 -9.86
C SER A 93 -12.57 -6.84 -9.91
N PRO A 94 -13.76 -7.29 -10.34
CA PRO A 94 -14.98 -6.50 -10.20
C PRO A 94 -15.25 -6.07 -8.76
N GLN A 95 -14.94 -6.95 -7.79
CA GLN A 95 -15.09 -6.68 -6.36
C GLN A 95 -14.14 -5.59 -5.88
N ASP A 96 -12.91 -5.52 -6.39
CA ASP A 96 -11.97 -4.44 -6.05
C ASP A 96 -12.51 -3.07 -6.45
N LYS A 97 -13.05 -2.97 -7.67
CA LYS A 97 -13.64 -1.73 -8.19
C LYS A 97 -14.88 -1.33 -7.42
N ALA A 98 -15.81 -2.27 -7.18
CA ALA A 98 -17.02 -2.02 -6.41
C ALA A 98 -16.70 -1.59 -4.96
N ASN A 99 -15.68 -2.19 -4.34
CA ASN A 99 -15.23 -1.78 -3.00
C ASN A 99 -14.61 -0.38 -3.01
N ALA A 100 -13.85 -0.01 -4.05
CA ALA A 100 -13.29 1.32 -4.21
C ALA A 100 -14.39 2.38 -4.35
N GLU A 101 -15.38 2.12 -5.20
CA GLU A 101 -16.55 2.98 -5.41
C GLU A 101 -17.34 3.17 -4.12
N LYS A 102 -17.61 2.09 -3.37
CA LYS A 102 -18.27 2.16 -2.06
C LYS A 102 -17.49 3.00 -1.05
N ARG A 103 -16.16 2.97 -1.13
CA ARG A 103 -15.26 3.74 -0.24
C ARG A 103 -15.08 5.20 -0.67
N GLY A 104 -15.44 5.54 -1.91
CA GLY A 104 -15.30 6.89 -2.47
C GLY A 104 -13.85 7.33 -2.70
N VAL A 105 -12.89 6.39 -2.70
CA VAL A 105 -11.46 6.65 -2.84
C VAL A 105 -10.83 5.69 -3.84
N GLU A 106 -9.70 6.07 -4.40
CA GLU A 106 -8.97 5.26 -5.38
C GLU A 106 -8.52 3.91 -4.80
N ASN A 107 -8.36 2.92 -5.67
CA ASN A 107 -7.79 1.63 -5.28
C ASN A 107 -6.54 1.32 -6.11
N ASN A 108 -5.51 0.83 -5.45
CA ASN A 108 -4.24 0.49 -6.08
C ASN A 108 -3.97 -1.00 -5.94
N VAL A 109 -3.40 -1.61 -6.96
CA VAL A 109 -3.00 -3.02 -6.93
C VAL A 109 -1.56 -3.17 -7.37
N VAL A 110 -0.81 -4.00 -6.67
CA VAL A 110 0.53 -4.44 -7.07
C VAL A 110 0.43 -5.89 -7.53
N THR A 111 0.86 -6.16 -8.75
CA THR A 111 0.63 -7.44 -9.44
C THR A 111 1.91 -8.26 -9.57
N PRO A 112 1.82 -9.59 -9.74
CA PRO A 112 2.99 -10.45 -9.87
C PRO A 112 3.82 -10.20 -11.13
N ASP A 113 3.30 -9.49 -12.14
CA ASP A 113 4.10 -9.03 -13.29
C ASP A 113 5.06 -7.86 -12.92
N GLY A 114 4.96 -7.30 -11.71
CA GLY A 114 5.75 -6.17 -11.24
C GLY A 114 5.13 -4.79 -11.48
N SER A 115 3.87 -4.74 -11.93
CA SER A 115 3.13 -3.49 -12.10
C SER A 115 2.51 -3.01 -10.78
N LEU A 116 2.50 -1.69 -10.57
CA LEU A 116 1.65 -0.98 -9.62
C LEU A 116 0.62 -0.20 -10.45
N LYS A 117 -0.65 -0.53 -10.29
CA LYS A 117 -1.77 0.07 -11.03
C LYS A 117 -2.71 0.80 -10.10
N ASN A 118 -3.39 1.81 -10.62
CA ASN A 118 -4.37 2.64 -9.94
C ASN A 118 -5.71 2.54 -10.67
N TYR A 119 -6.80 2.42 -9.89
CA TYR A 119 -8.17 2.56 -10.34
C TYR A 119 -8.76 3.87 -9.80
N ASP A 120 -9.01 4.81 -10.70
CA ASP A 120 -9.64 6.09 -10.40
C ASP A 120 -11.16 5.92 -10.43
N VAL A 121 -11.78 6.07 -9.25
CA VAL A 121 -13.24 5.93 -9.07
C VAL A 121 -14.06 7.03 -9.74
N LYS A 122 -13.46 8.20 -10.01
CA LYS A 122 -14.14 9.33 -10.65
C LYS A 122 -14.20 9.14 -12.15
N THR A 123 -13.12 8.65 -12.74
CA THR A 123 -13.01 8.48 -14.21
C THR A 123 -13.28 7.06 -14.67
N ASN A 124 -13.36 6.10 -13.76
CA ASN A 124 -13.48 4.65 -14.02
C ASN A 124 -12.33 4.14 -14.93
N LYS A 125 -11.13 4.72 -14.77
CA LYS A 125 -9.94 4.39 -15.56
C LYS A 125 -8.91 3.67 -14.71
N VAL A 126 -8.26 2.68 -15.31
CA VAL A 126 -7.08 2.03 -14.74
C VAL A 126 -5.83 2.62 -15.39
N THR A 127 -4.87 3.03 -14.58
CA THR A 127 -3.57 3.54 -15.03
C THR A 127 -2.42 2.76 -14.39
N THR A 128 -1.28 2.68 -15.06
CA THR A 128 -0.06 2.07 -14.49
C THR A 128 0.81 3.17 -13.90
N LEU A 129 1.05 3.12 -12.58
CA LEU A 129 1.86 4.10 -11.86
C LEU A 129 3.36 3.76 -11.88
N SER A 130 3.68 2.46 -11.89
CA SER A 130 5.04 1.93 -11.97
C SER A 130 5.04 0.50 -12.53
N THR A 131 6.17 0.08 -13.07
CA THR A 131 6.45 -1.29 -13.51
C THR A 131 7.72 -1.85 -12.88
N SER A 132 8.17 -1.28 -11.75
CA SER A 132 9.45 -1.60 -11.11
C SER A 132 9.32 -2.43 -9.82
N MET A 133 8.14 -2.98 -9.53
CA MET A 133 7.91 -3.74 -8.29
C MET A 133 8.54 -5.13 -8.40
N PRO A 134 8.91 -5.77 -7.28
CA PRO A 134 9.31 -7.18 -7.28
C PRO A 134 8.26 -8.03 -8.01
N ASN A 135 8.65 -9.00 -8.81
CA ASN A 135 7.74 -9.78 -9.65
C ASN A 135 7.93 -11.29 -9.46
N ASP A 136 6.97 -12.08 -9.91
CA ASP A 136 7.06 -13.53 -9.92
C ASP A 136 7.79 -13.99 -11.20
N PRO A 137 8.95 -14.68 -11.11
CA PRO A 137 9.66 -15.23 -12.25
C PRO A 137 8.81 -16.17 -13.14
N LYS A 138 7.74 -16.75 -12.59
CA LYS A 138 6.81 -17.63 -13.32
C LYS A 138 5.76 -16.85 -14.12
N ASP A 139 5.58 -15.56 -13.86
CA ASP A 139 4.63 -14.73 -14.61
C ASP A 139 5.15 -14.53 -16.05
N PRO A 140 4.39 -14.94 -17.09
CA PRO A 140 4.81 -14.76 -18.48
C PRO A 140 4.78 -13.29 -18.93
N GLU A 141 4.08 -12.40 -18.21
CA GLU A 141 3.88 -11.00 -18.57
C GLU A 141 4.77 -10.02 -17.79
N ARG A 142 5.78 -10.53 -17.07
CA ARG A 142 6.74 -9.74 -16.28
C ARG A 142 7.18 -8.45 -16.99
N LYS A 143 7.11 -7.35 -16.25
CA LYS A 143 7.52 -6.01 -16.72
C LYS A 143 8.95 -5.65 -16.34
N ASN A 144 9.58 -6.40 -15.44
CA ASN A 144 10.95 -6.17 -15.00
C ASN A 144 11.62 -7.48 -14.49
N ASN A 145 12.85 -7.38 -13.98
CA ASN A 145 13.64 -8.52 -13.47
C ASN A 145 13.94 -8.47 -11.95
N VAL A 146 13.19 -7.66 -11.19
CA VAL A 146 13.33 -7.53 -9.74
C VAL A 146 12.76 -8.78 -9.07
N SER A 147 13.64 -9.59 -8.48
CA SER A 147 13.24 -10.85 -7.84
C SER A 147 12.40 -10.63 -6.58
N PRO A 148 11.47 -11.55 -6.26
CA PRO A 148 10.65 -11.44 -5.07
C PRO A 148 11.47 -11.74 -3.82
N ASN A 149 11.45 -10.81 -2.85
CA ASN A 149 12.09 -10.94 -1.55
C ASN A 149 11.01 -10.95 -0.45
N GLU A 150 11.04 -11.96 0.42
CA GLU A 150 10.11 -12.09 1.54
C GLU A 150 10.41 -11.13 2.70
N ASN A 151 11.69 -10.79 2.87
CA ASN A 151 12.20 -9.90 3.91
C ASN A 151 13.02 -8.76 3.29
N PRO A 152 12.37 -7.84 2.56
CA PRO A 152 13.05 -6.68 2.00
C PRO A 152 13.64 -5.81 3.12
N ALA A 153 14.76 -5.17 2.81
CA ALA A 153 15.33 -4.20 3.71
C ALA A 153 14.34 -3.04 3.91
N PRO A 154 14.27 -2.47 5.13
CA PRO A 154 13.50 -1.27 5.36
C PRO A 154 13.86 -0.15 4.37
N ALA A 155 12.89 0.69 4.04
CA ALA A 155 13.08 1.86 3.20
C ALA A 155 14.19 2.73 3.78
N LYS A 156 15.21 3.05 2.97
CA LYS A 156 16.27 4.01 3.32
C LYS A 156 15.78 5.46 3.24
N THR A 157 14.52 5.71 3.54
CA THR A 157 13.97 7.07 3.65
C THR A 157 14.32 7.57 5.05
N LYS A 158 14.65 8.85 5.20
CA LYS A 158 14.77 9.47 6.53
C LYS A 158 13.44 9.23 7.24
N LEU A 159 13.42 8.39 8.28
CA LEU A 159 12.29 8.26 9.18
C LEU A 159 12.01 9.65 9.73
N ILE A 160 10.97 10.28 9.23
CA ILE A 160 10.45 11.48 9.86
C ILE A 160 9.62 10.94 11.03
N GLU A 161 10.26 10.79 12.19
CA GLU A 161 9.58 10.39 13.42
C GLU A 161 8.37 11.32 13.62
N SER A 162 7.23 10.72 13.96
CA SER A 162 5.97 11.45 14.23
C SER A 162 6.12 12.55 15.28
N LYS A 163 7.14 12.47 16.16
CA LYS A 163 7.47 13.51 17.14
C LYS A 163 8.18 14.74 16.56
N LYS A 164 8.90 14.62 15.43
CA LYS A 164 9.61 15.74 14.79
C LYS A 164 8.72 16.57 13.87
N VAL A 165 7.60 16.00 13.43
CA VAL A 165 6.53 16.76 12.80
C VAL A 165 5.56 17.10 13.90
N GLU A 166 5.47 18.36 14.32
CA GLU A 166 4.32 18.79 15.12
C GLU A 166 3.07 18.65 14.26
N ILE A 167 2.35 17.57 14.49
CA ILE A 167 1.08 17.32 13.83
C ILE A 167 0.00 17.83 14.77
N LYS A 168 -0.61 18.96 14.43
CA LYS A 168 -1.79 19.45 15.14
C LYS A 168 -2.93 18.48 14.85
N THR A 169 -3.17 17.55 15.78
CA THR A 169 -4.49 16.95 15.92
C THR A 169 -5.33 17.96 16.66
N ASP A 170 -6.37 18.47 16.02
CA ASP A 170 -7.28 19.43 16.61
C ASP A 170 -8.07 18.74 17.74
N GLY A 171 -7.47 18.74 18.94
CA GLY A 171 -8.00 18.12 20.17
C GLY A 171 -7.26 16.84 20.56
N GLU A 172 -6.45 16.95 21.62
CA GLU A 172 -5.76 15.90 22.41
C GLU A 172 -5.75 14.46 21.88
N ILE A 173 -4.58 13.97 21.44
CA ILE A 173 -4.25 12.55 21.55
C ILE A 173 -2.80 12.38 22.02
N GLU A 174 -2.62 11.97 23.27
CA GLU A 174 -1.38 11.36 23.75
C GLU A 174 -1.24 9.95 23.14
N TYR A 175 -0.23 9.73 22.29
CA TYR A 175 0.16 8.36 21.90
C TYR A 175 1.29 7.86 22.80
N ASN A 176 0.90 7.28 23.93
CA ASN A 176 1.74 6.33 24.66
C ASN A 176 1.70 4.98 23.93
N HIS A 177 2.70 4.70 23.09
CA HIS A 177 3.09 3.31 22.82
C HIS A 177 4.59 3.17 23.06
N VAL A 178 4.91 3.08 24.36
CA VAL A 178 6.09 2.37 24.82
C VAL A 178 5.83 0.89 24.54
N ARG A 179 6.59 0.28 23.63
CA ARG A 179 6.80 -1.17 23.73
C ARG A 179 8.12 -1.35 24.47
N ILE A 180 7.98 -1.60 25.77
CA ILE A 180 9.06 -2.11 26.62
C ILE A 180 9.51 -3.45 26.03
N MET A 181 10.82 -3.69 26.14
CA MET A 181 11.62 -4.84 25.70
C MET A 181 10.86 -6.18 25.61
#